data_AF-A0A9W9CG40-F1
#
_entry.id   AF-A0A9W9CG40-F1
#
_cell.length_a   1.000
_cell.length_b   1.000
_cell.length_c   1.000
_cell.angle_alpha   90.00
_cell.angle_beta   90.00
_cell.angle_gamma   90.00
#
_symmetry.space_group_name_H-M   'P 1'
#
loop_
_entity.id
_entity.type
_entity.pdbx_description
1 polymer ?
#
loop_
_entity_poly.entity_id
_entity_poly.type
_entity_poly.pdbx_seq_one_letter_code
_entity_poly.pdbx_strand_id
1 'polypeptide(L)'
;MTDTPSPKAKRKARADDNGAASSSTSFEPPRTPPRRSTQSASFTTPSSSALPSSLSSQRKSQARITSFFPNKKRRIETIPFELSPAEKKAKKQEEDDIKALIKDIENEERETKKAEKEAERQLKREEKLAVTREKKQKAQYRLNWNTWCERNARPNATFKTPKGDVWASHKCMSQCVQDFGLKRSEVLCLEHCSIPNYHNEDAPAIRLYRSDDVEKLVGRKEATLAGIEGIDEEDLIAEGRALFIEKQLARSANEKASATQL
;
A
#
# COMPACT_ATOMS: atom_id res chain seq x y z
N MET A 1 -31.72 44.20 -15.93
CA MET A 1 -30.60 44.12 -16.88
C MET A 1 -29.81 42.87 -16.52
N THR A 2 -30.05 41.81 -17.28
CA THR A 2 -29.66 40.43 -16.98
C THR A 2 -28.77 39.95 -18.11
N ASP A 3 -27.46 39.89 -17.88
CA ASP A 3 -26.51 39.37 -18.85
C ASP A 3 -26.12 37.94 -18.47
N THR A 4 -26.64 37.00 -19.25
CA THR A 4 -26.32 35.57 -19.21
C THR A 4 -25.16 35.29 -20.19
N PRO A 5 -24.02 34.75 -19.75
CA PRO A 5 -22.96 34.36 -20.68
C PRO A 5 -23.22 32.98 -21.31
N SER A 6 -23.19 32.98 -22.64
CA SER A 6 -23.35 31.87 -23.59
C SER A 6 -22.27 30.78 -23.47
N PRO A 7 -22.60 29.47 -23.58
CA PRO A 7 -21.61 28.40 -23.61
C PRO A 7 -20.95 28.28 -24.99
N LYS A 8 -19.62 28.49 -25.07
CA LYS A 8 -18.83 28.26 -26.30
C LYS A 8 -18.46 26.78 -26.46
N ALA A 9 -18.58 26.34 -27.70
CA ALA A 9 -18.57 24.95 -28.17
C ALA A 9 -17.22 24.23 -28.06
N LYS A 10 -17.33 22.90 -27.88
CA LYS A 10 -16.29 21.88 -28.06
C LYS A 10 -15.60 22.03 -29.43
N ARG A 11 -14.28 22.21 -29.44
CA ARG A 11 -13.43 21.92 -30.61
C ARG A 11 -12.51 20.75 -30.29
N LYS A 12 -12.70 19.70 -31.10
CA LYS A 12 -11.97 18.43 -31.15
C LYS A 12 -10.59 18.71 -31.76
N ALA A 13 -9.52 18.60 -30.98
CA ALA A 13 -8.16 18.69 -31.50
C ALA A 13 -7.84 17.40 -32.28
N ARG A 14 -7.45 17.58 -33.55
CA ARG A 14 -6.92 16.54 -34.42
C ARG A 14 -5.47 16.24 -34.01
N ALA A 15 -5.10 14.97 -34.12
CA ALA A 15 -3.73 14.52 -34.11
C ALA A 15 -3.10 14.95 -35.44
N ASP A 16 -2.07 15.79 -35.38
CA ASP A 16 -1.19 16.05 -36.50
C ASP A 16 0.15 15.37 -36.21
N ASP A 17 0.45 14.41 -37.07
CA ASP A 17 1.76 13.82 -37.31
C ASP A 17 2.79 14.92 -37.55
N ASN A 18 3.92 14.90 -36.82
CA ASN A 18 5.12 15.60 -37.22
C ASN A 18 6.35 14.71 -37.01
N GLY A 19 6.73 14.03 -38.09
CA GLY A 19 7.89 14.49 -38.85
C GLY A 19 9.23 14.35 -38.15
N ALA A 20 9.92 13.28 -38.52
CA ALA A 20 11.34 13.02 -38.30
C ALA A 20 12.25 14.25 -38.50
N ALA A 21 13.09 14.52 -37.50
CA ALA A 21 14.35 15.21 -37.69
C ALA A 21 15.43 14.44 -36.90
N SER A 22 16.08 13.52 -37.61
CA SER A 22 17.27 12.81 -37.18
C SER A 22 18.43 13.79 -37.01
N SER A 23 18.75 14.15 -35.78
CA SER A 23 20.04 14.77 -35.43
C SER A 23 20.86 13.77 -34.63
N SER A 24 21.71 13.05 -35.37
CA SER A 24 22.71 12.11 -34.86
C SER A 24 23.86 12.89 -34.23
N THR A 25 23.73 13.20 -32.94
CA THR A 25 24.87 13.61 -32.10
C THR A 25 25.47 12.35 -31.49
N SER A 26 26.58 11.91 -32.08
CA SER A 26 27.42 10.82 -31.59
C SER A 26 28.06 11.22 -30.25
N PHE A 27 27.39 10.89 -29.15
CA PHE A 27 28.01 10.88 -27.82
C PHE A 27 28.73 9.54 -27.65
N GLU A 28 30.06 9.61 -27.51
CA GLU A 28 30.85 8.47 -27.09
C GLU A 28 30.35 7.95 -25.72
N PRO A 29 30.17 6.63 -25.55
CA PRO A 29 29.80 6.08 -24.27
C PRO A 29 30.95 6.27 -23.27
N PRO A 30 30.67 6.62 -22.00
CA PRO A 30 31.69 6.69 -20.97
C PRO A 30 32.35 5.31 -20.82
N ARG A 31 33.68 5.30 -20.93
CA ARG A 31 34.54 4.12 -20.71
C ARG A 31 34.16 3.47 -19.38
N THR A 32 33.67 2.24 -19.45
CA THR A 32 33.41 1.42 -18.28
C THR A 32 34.73 1.09 -17.57
N PRO A 33 34.82 1.22 -16.24
CA PRO A 33 35.99 0.80 -15.49
C PRO A 33 36.17 -0.73 -15.56
N PRO A 34 37.42 -1.23 -15.46
CA PRO A 34 37.71 -2.65 -15.55
C PRO A 34 36.95 -3.45 -14.47
N ARG A 35 36.26 -4.49 -14.93
CA ARG A 35 35.48 -5.44 -14.15
C ARG A 35 36.41 -6.17 -13.16
N ARG A 36 36.33 -5.79 -11.88
CA ARG A 36 36.99 -6.48 -10.77
C ARG A 36 36.57 -7.94 -10.76
N SER A 37 37.54 -8.86 -10.72
CA SER A 37 37.30 -10.30 -10.62
C SER A 37 36.50 -10.60 -9.35
N THR A 38 35.26 -11.02 -9.52
CA THR A 38 34.40 -11.53 -8.45
C THR A 38 34.99 -12.87 -7.99
N GLN A 39 35.69 -12.84 -6.86
CA GLN A 39 35.97 -14.05 -6.10
C GLN A 39 34.63 -14.60 -5.62
N SER A 40 34.33 -15.83 -6.01
CA SER A 40 33.16 -16.59 -5.60
C SER A 40 33.21 -16.85 -4.09
N ALA A 41 32.47 -16.07 -3.32
CA ALA A 41 32.12 -16.43 -1.96
C ALA A 41 31.04 -17.52 -2.01
N SER A 42 31.42 -18.74 -1.65
CA SER A 42 30.53 -19.86 -1.38
C SER A 42 29.67 -19.54 -0.15
N PHE A 43 28.44 -19.04 -0.37
CA PHE A 43 27.42 -18.96 0.66
C PHE A 43 26.57 -20.22 0.65
N THR A 44 26.78 -21.03 1.68
CA THR A 44 25.93 -22.15 2.09
C THR A 44 24.54 -21.62 2.44
N THR A 45 23.52 -21.96 1.67
CA THR A 45 22.12 -21.65 1.95
C THR A 45 21.60 -22.56 3.07
N PRO A 46 21.04 -22.04 4.18
CA PRO A 46 20.30 -22.87 5.10
C PRO A 46 18.94 -23.26 4.51
N SER A 47 18.72 -24.57 4.59
CA SER A 47 17.56 -25.35 4.25
C SER A 47 16.22 -24.71 4.63
N SER A 48 15.36 -24.64 3.61
CA SER A 48 13.90 -24.63 3.63
C SER A 48 13.28 -25.26 4.88
N SER A 49 12.58 -24.46 5.69
CA SER A 49 11.57 -24.93 6.63
C SER A 49 10.19 -24.40 6.20
N ALA A 50 9.30 -25.36 6.02
CA ALA A 50 8.02 -25.23 5.36
C ALA A 50 6.98 -24.49 6.22
N LEU A 51 6.13 -23.71 5.55
CA LEU A 51 4.89 -23.18 6.11
C LEU A 51 3.83 -24.30 6.18
N PRO A 52 3.12 -24.48 7.31
CA PRO A 52 1.90 -25.28 7.31
C PRO A 52 0.71 -24.42 6.90
N SER A 53 0.28 -24.54 5.64
CA SER A 53 -1.04 -24.12 5.18
C SER A 53 -2.06 -25.21 5.50
N SER A 54 -2.74 -25.12 6.64
CA SER A 54 -3.85 -26.01 7.01
C SER A 54 -5.21 -25.41 6.61
N LEU A 55 -5.54 -25.51 5.32
CA LEU A 55 -6.93 -25.36 4.87
C LEU A 55 -7.68 -26.67 5.15
N SER A 56 -8.19 -26.80 6.37
CA SER A 56 -9.14 -27.85 6.77
C SER A 56 -10.52 -27.53 6.22
N SER A 57 -10.74 -27.88 4.94
CA SER A 57 -12.07 -27.89 4.34
C SER A 57 -12.78 -29.16 4.76
N GLN A 58 -13.58 -29.08 5.83
CA GLN A 58 -14.48 -30.15 6.24
C GLN A 58 -15.58 -30.32 5.17
N ARG A 59 -15.31 -31.19 4.18
CA ARG A 59 -16.36 -31.77 3.34
C ARG A 59 -17.20 -32.71 4.20
N LYS A 60 -18.36 -32.21 4.65
CA LYS A 60 -19.47 -33.06 5.12
C LYS A 60 -19.87 -34.01 3.99
N SER A 61 -19.44 -35.26 4.10
CA SER A 61 -20.01 -36.37 3.35
C SER A 61 -21.45 -36.58 3.82
N GLN A 62 -22.42 -36.02 3.09
CA GLN A 62 -23.81 -36.41 3.27
C GLN A 62 -23.95 -37.87 2.83
N ALA A 63 -24.24 -38.74 3.80
CA ALA A 63 -24.58 -40.12 3.58
C ALA A 63 -25.80 -40.19 2.65
N ARG A 64 -25.61 -40.75 1.46
CA ARG A 64 -26.66 -41.01 0.49
C ARG A 64 -27.50 -42.18 1.02
N ILE A 65 -28.60 -41.87 1.69
CA ILE A 65 -29.63 -42.84 2.04
C ILE A 65 -30.27 -43.29 0.72
N THR A 66 -29.77 -44.40 0.15
CA THR A 66 -30.48 -45.12 -0.91
C THR A 66 -31.54 -45.97 -0.23
N SER A 67 -32.68 -45.34 0.08
CA SER A 67 -33.86 -46.07 0.55
C SER A 67 -34.33 -47.00 -0.55
N PHE A 68 -34.25 -48.28 -0.22
CA PHE A 68 -34.60 -49.44 -1.01
C PHE A 68 -36.12 -49.51 -1.12
N PHE A 69 -36.72 -48.71 -2.01
CA PHE A 69 -38.12 -48.89 -2.40
C PHE A 69 -38.20 -49.90 -3.55
N PRO A 70 -38.78 -51.11 -3.35
CA PRO A 70 -39.05 -52.02 -4.44
C PRO A 70 -40.12 -51.39 -5.33
N ASN A 71 -39.68 -50.81 -6.43
CA ASN A 71 -40.51 -50.13 -7.41
C ASN A 71 -41.32 -51.20 -8.16
N LYS A 72 -42.47 -51.60 -7.60
CA LYS A 72 -43.48 -52.42 -8.26
C LYS A 72 -44.08 -51.56 -9.39
N LYS A 73 -43.40 -51.58 -10.54
CA LYS A 73 -43.91 -51.02 -11.79
C LYS A 73 -45.17 -51.78 -12.18
N ARG A 74 -46.33 -51.35 -11.67
CA ARG A 74 -47.60 -51.63 -12.32
C ARG A 74 -47.53 -50.94 -13.67
N ARG A 75 -47.33 -51.74 -14.72
CA ARG A 75 -47.36 -51.32 -16.11
C ARG A 75 -48.81 -50.89 -16.39
N ILE A 76 -49.10 -49.63 -16.12
CA ILE A 76 -50.35 -49.01 -16.56
C ILE A 76 -50.24 -48.99 -18.08
N GLU A 77 -51.04 -49.84 -18.74
CA GLU A 77 -51.15 -49.85 -20.19
C GLU A 77 -51.59 -48.46 -20.62
N THR A 78 -50.68 -47.78 -21.31
CA THR A 78 -50.91 -46.42 -21.78
C THR A 78 -51.92 -46.53 -22.91
N ILE A 79 -53.17 -46.21 -22.61
CA ILE A 79 -54.24 -46.12 -23.60
C ILE A 79 -53.79 -45.07 -24.64
N PRO A 80 -53.63 -45.43 -25.93
CA PRO A 80 -53.20 -44.50 -26.96
C PRO A 80 -54.32 -43.48 -27.22
N PHE A 81 -54.26 -42.36 -26.51
CA PHE A 81 -55.10 -41.21 -26.78
C PHE A 81 -54.55 -40.49 -28.01
N GLU A 82 -55.17 -40.72 -29.16
CA GLU A 82 -54.84 -40.00 -30.39
C GLU A 82 -55.30 -38.54 -30.26
N LEU A 83 -54.37 -37.67 -29.89
CA LEU A 83 -54.53 -36.22 -29.98
C LEU A 83 -54.83 -35.82 -31.43
N SER A 84 -55.82 -34.94 -31.60
CA SER A 84 -56.21 -34.39 -32.89
C SER A 84 -55.01 -33.66 -33.55
N PRO A 85 -54.86 -33.71 -34.89
CA PRO A 85 -53.80 -32.98 -35.59
C PRO A 85 -53.73 -31.47 -35.25
N ALA A 86 -54.85 -30.85 -34.86
CA ALA A 86 -54.90 -29.46 -34.42
C ALA A 86 -54.22 -29.27 -33.05
N GLU A 87 -54.45 -30.17 -32.11
CA GLU A 87 -53.85 -30.13 -30.76
C GLU A 87 -52.34 -30.40 -30.80
N LYS A 88 -51.88 -31.26 -31.71
CA LYS A 88 -50.43 -31.49 -31.94
C LYS A 88 -49.72 -30.23 -32.44
N LYS A 89 -50.37 -29.44 -33.29
CA LYS A 89 -49.82 -28.14 -33.76
C LYS A 89 -49.79 -27.10 -32.66
N ALA A 90 -50.86 -27.00 -31.85
CA ALA A 90 -50.92 -26.07 -30.72
C ALA A 90 -49.85 -26.39 -29.66
N LYS A 91 -49.69 -27.67 -29.30
CA LYS A 91 -48.64 -28.10 -28.36
C LYS A 91 -47.23 -27.82 -28.87
N LYS A 92 -46.98 -28.00 -30.17
CA LYS A 92 -45.68 -27.70 -30.77
C LYS A 92 -45.36 -26.20 -30.70
N GLN A 93 -46.35 -25.34 -30.98
CA GLN A 93 -46.20 -23.90 -30.86
C GLN A 93 -45.89 -23.49 -29.41
N GLU A 94 -46.62 -24.03 -28.44
CA GLU A 94 -46.39 -23.78 -27.02
C GLU A 94 -45.00 -24.24 -26.56
N GLU A 95 -44.53 -25.40 -27.05
CA GLU A 95 -43.18 -25.91 -26.76
C GLU A 95 -42.07 -25.01 -27.35
N ASP A 96 -42.27 -24.50 -28.57
CA ASP A 96 -41.34 -23.56 -29.22
C ASP A 96 -41.30 -22.21 -28.47
N ASP A 97 -42.44 -21.71 -27.99
CA ASP A 97 -42.54 -20.47 -27.21
C ASP A 97 -41.90 -20.61 -25.82
N ILE A 98 -42.12 -21.73 -25.12
CA ILE A 98 -41.45 -22.04 -23.84
C ILE A 98 -39.93 -22.11 -24.03
N LYS A 99 -39.48 -22.74 -25.12
CA LYS A 99 -38.06 -22.87 -25.43
C LYS A 99 -37.41 -21.51 -25.74
N ALA A 100 -38.13 -20.61 -26.40
CA ALA A 100 -37.69 -19.23 -26.61
C ALA A 100 -37.54 -18.48 -25.27
N LEU A 101 -38.54 -18.59 -24.38
CA LEU A 101 -38.52 -17.94 -23.07
C LEU A 101 -37.34 -18.42 -22.20
N ILE A 102 -37.08 -19.74 -22.16
CA ILE A 102 -35.93 -20.30 -21.43
C ILE A 102 -34.62 -19.73 -21.95
N LYS A 103 -34.48 -19.62 -23.27
CA LYS A 103 -33.26 -19.08 -23.90
C LYS A 103 -33.05 -17.60 -23.58
N ASP A 104 -34.11 -16.82 -23.49
CA ASP A 104 -34.04 -15.41 -23.12
C ASP A 104 -33.62 -15.25 -21.65
N ILE A 105 -34.19 -16.04 -20.73
CA ILE A 105 -33.77 -16.08 -19.32
C ILE A 105 -32.28 -16.45 -19.20
N GLU A 106 -31.83 -17.49 -19.90
CA GLU A 106 -30.41 -17.89 -19.88
C GLU A 106 -29.46 -16.82 -20.46
N ASN A 107 -29.93 -16.00 -21.39
CA ASN A 107 -29.15 -14.89 -21.94
C ASN A 107 -29.09 -13.73 -20.93
N GLU A 108 -30.21 -13.38 -20.30
CA GLU A 108 -30.29 -12.35 -19.26
C GLU A 108 -29.41 -12.72 -18.05
N GLU A 109 -29.45 -13.97 -17.59
CA GLU A 109 -28.54 -14.49 -16.55
C GLU A 109 -27.06 -14.41 -16.95
N ARG A 110 -26.74 -14.64 -18.23
CA ARG A 110 -25.37 -14.49 -18.75
C ARG A 110 -24.92 -13.04 -18.80
N GLU A 111 -25.81 -12.11 -19.12
CA GLU A 111 -25.51 -10.68 -19.16
C GLU A 111 -25.35 -10.10 -17.76
N THR A 112 -26.24 -10.41 -16.84
CA THR A 112 -26.14 -10.02 -15.42
C THR A 112 -24.85 -10.55 -14.79
N LYS A 113 -24.48 -11.82 -15.04
CA LYS A 113 -23.22 -12.41 -14.57
C LYS A 113 -21.97 -11.74 -15.18
N LYS A 114 -22.05 -11.28 -16.44
CA LYS A 114 -20.96 -10.50 -17.05
C LYS A 114 -20.85 -9.12 -16.42
N ALA A 115 -21.98 -8.45 -16.18
CA ALA A 115 -22.04 -7.14 -15.55
C ALA A 115 -21.51 -7.18 -14.11
N GLU A 116 -21.90 -8.17 -13.31
CA GLU A 116 -21.39 -8.37 -11.95
C GLU A 116 -19.87 -8.58 -11.94
N LYS A 117 -19.36 -9.45 -12.82
CA LYS A 117 -17.92 -9.69 -12.95
C LYS A 117 -17.15 -8.45 -13.40
N GLU A 118 -17.77 -7.59 -14.21
CA GLU A 118 -17.18 -6.32 -14.61
C GLU A 118 -17.16 -5.32 -13.46
N ALA A 119 -18.25 -5.19 -12.70
CA ALA A 119 -18.31 -4.35 -11.51
C ALA A 119 -17.26 -4.77 -10.46
N GLU A 120 -17.13 -6.07 -10.20
CA GLU A 120 -16.10 -6.60 -9.29
C GLU A 120 -14.68 -6.27 -9.78
N ARG A 121 -14.44 -6.34 -11.10
CA ARG A 121 -13.15 -5.96 -11.70
C ARG A 121 -12.89 -4.46 -11.59
N GLN A 122 -13.92 -3.62 -11.71
CA GLN A 122 -13.81 -2.17 -11.54
C GLN A 122 -13.46 -1.82 -10.08
N LEU A 123 -14.18 -2.39 -9.10
CA LEU A 123 -13.87 -2.21 -7.67
C LEU A 123 -12.44 -2.63 -7.33
N LYS A 124 -11.99 -3.79 -7.84
CA LYS A 124 -10.60 -4.26 -7.66
C LYS A 124 -9.56 -3.33 -8.31
N ARG A 125 -9.91 -2.62 -9.40
CA ARG A 125 -9.01 -1.65 -10.04
C ARG A 125 -8.95 -0.36 -9.22
N GLU A 126 -10.09 0.12 -8.74
CA GLU A 126 -10.16 1.33 -7.90
C GLU A 126 -9.41 1.15 -6.59
N GLU A 127 -9.57 0.01 -5.92
CA GLU A 127 -8.82 -0.33 -4.70
C GLU A 127 -7.31 -0.33 -4.96
N LYS A 128 -6.85 -0.97 -6.04
CA LYS A 128 -5.42 -0.96 -6.42
C LYS A 128 -4.92 0.45 -6.72
N LEU A 129 -5.72 1.27 -7.41
CA LEU A 129 -5.37 2.65 -7.69
C LEU A 129 -5.26 3.48 -6.41
N ALA A 130 -6.19 3.33 -5.47
CA ALA A 130 -6.14 4.00 -4.17
C ALA A 130 -4.88 3.63 -3.39
N VAL A 131 -4.55 2.33 -3.30
CA VAL A 131 -3.33 1.84 -2.63
C VAL A 131 -2.06 2.40 -3.31
N THR A 132 -2.01 2.44 -4.64
CA THR A 132 -0.84 3.00 -5.34
C THR A 132 -0.72 4.51 -5.16
N ARG A 133 -1.84 5.24 -5.09
CA ARG A 133 -1.86 6.68 -4.83
C ARG A 133 -1.34 6.99 -3.43
N GLU A 134 -1.82 6.28 -2.42
CA GLU A 134 -1.36 6.43 -1.03
C GLU A 134 0.13 6.12 -0.91
N LYS A 135 0.62 5.05 -1.56
CA LYS A 135 2.06 4.71 -1.59
C LYS A 135 2.90 5.83 -2.22
N LYS A 136 2.44 6.42 -3.32
CA LYS A 136 3.12 7.54 -3.99
C LYS A 136 3.16 8.77 -3.08
N GLN A 137 2.06 9.12 -2.42
CA GLN A 137 2.00 10.23 -1.46
C GLN A 137 2.97 10.01 -0.30
N LYS A 138 2.96 8.84 0.34
CA LYS A 138 3.91 8.50 1.42
C LYS A 138 5.37 8.54 0.96
N ALA A 139 5.66 8.22 -0.31
CA ALA A 139 7.00 8.35 -0.86
C ALA A 139 7.40 9.82 -1.04
N GLN A 140 6.46 10.65 -1.51
CA GLN A 140 6.66 12.09 -1.66
C GLN A 140 6.90 12.78 -0.32
N TYR A 141 6.12 12.48 0.73
CA TYR A 141 6.33 13.06 2.06
C TYR A 141 7.70 12.71 2.64
N ARG A 142 8.17 11.47 2.44
CA ARG A 142 9.52 11.05 2.83
C ARG A 142 10.60 11.80 2.06
N LEU A 143 10.40 12.02 0.77
CA LEU A 143 11.33 12.80 -0.06
C LEU A 143 11.37 14.27 0.40
N ASN A 144 10.21 14.87 0.66
CA ASN A 144 10.09 16.24 1.18
C ASN A 144 10.84 16.37 2.52
N TRP A 145 10.62 15.43 3.43
CA TRP A 145 11.33 15.39 4.72
C TRP A 145 12.85 15.30 4.56
N ASN A 146 13.35 14.35 3.76
CA ASN A 146 14.78 14.22 3.52
C ASN A 146 15.38 15.50 2.91
N THR A 147 14.68 16.09 1.95
CA THR A 147 15.09 17.35 1.31
C THR A 147 15.14 18.50 2.33
N TRP A 148 14.16 18.56 3.24
CA TRP A 148 14.17 19.53 4.33
C TRP A 148 15.37 19.34 5.26
N CYS A 149 15.68 18.09 5.64
CA CYS A 149 16.86 17.79 6.45
C CYS A 149 18.17 18.21 5.76
N GLU A 150 18.32 17.91 4.46
CA GLU A 150 19.51 18.30 3.70
C GLU A 150 19.67 19.83 3.64
N ARG A 151 18.59 20.57 3.42
CA ARG A 151 18.60 22.04 3.39
C ARG A 151 18.87 22.68 4.75
N ASN A 152 18.50 22.01 5.83
CA ASN A 152 18.66 22.50 7.20
C ASN A 152 19.83 21.82 7.93
N ALA A 153 20.70 21.11 7.21
CA ALA A 153 21.86 20.47 7.80
C ALA A 153 22.78 21.53 8.42
N ARG A 154 23.12 21.35 9.70
CA ARG A 154 23.98 22.26 10.46
C ARG A 154 25.22 21.52 10.98
N PRO A 155 26.08 20.99 10.09
CA PRO A 155 27.19 20.12 10.49
C PRO A 155 28.25 20.81 11.35
N ASN A 156 28.29 22.15 11.35
CA ASN A 156 29.25 22.96 12.10
C ASN A 156 28.58 23.85 13.17
N ALA A 157 27.26 23.81 13.32
CA ALA A 157 26.60 24.65 14.32
C ALA A 157 26.80 24.04 15.69
N THR A 158 27.54 24.78 16.53
CA THR A 158 27.88 24.35 17.87
C THR A 158 27.37 25.33 18.92
N PHE A 159 26.87 24.81 20.03
CA PHE A 159 26.51 25.59 21.20
C PHE A 159 27.52 25.35 22.33
N LYS A 160 27.54 26.26 23.31
CA LYS A 160 28.46 26.18 24.45
C LYS A 160 28.26 24.86 25.22
N THR A 161 29.35 24.17 25.52
CA THR A 161 29.32 22.91 26.26
C THR A 161 28.51 23.06 27.56
N PRO A 162 27.51 22.20 27.79
CA PRO A 162 26.73 22.25 29.01
C PRO A 162 27.64 21.99 30.22
N LYS A 163 27.49 22.77 31.28
CA LYS A 163 28.20 22.60 32.56
C LYS A 163 27.20 22.17 33.64
N GLY A 164 27.60 21.27 34.53
CA GLY A 164 26.78 20.81 35.65
C GLY A 164 25.56 19.99 35.25
N ASP A 165 24.47 20.12 35.98
CA ASP A 165 23.25 19.30 35.84
C ASP A 165 22.52 19.45 34.50
N VAL A 166 22.89 20.45 33.71
CA VAL A 166 22.34 20.68 32.35
C VAL A 166 22.70 19.54 31.39
N TRP A 167 23.61 18.64 31.76
CA TRP A 167 23.87 17.42 30.99
C TRP A 167 22.63 16.52 30.82
N ALA A 168 21.73 16.49 31.80
CA ALA A 168 20.51 15.67 31.73
C ALA A 168 19.53 16.15 30.64
N SER A 169 19.58 17.41 30.23
CA SER A 169 18.75 17.97 29.15
C SER A 169 19.37 17.81 27.76
N HIS A 170 20.39 16.96 27.63
CA HIS A 170 21.04 16.66 26.37
C HIS A 170 20.95 15.18 26.03
N LYS A 171 20.88 14.88 24.73
CA LYS A 171 20.84 13.53 24.19
C LYS A 171 22.01 13.31 23.25
N CYS A 172 22.65 12.15 23.36
CA CYS A 172 23.65 11.74 22.37
C CYS A 172 22.97 11.17 21.11
N MET A 173 23.75 11.02 20.02
CA MET A 173 23.26 10.50 18.74
C MET A 173 22.55 9.14 18.89
N SER A 174 23.10 8.20 19.67
CA SER A 174 22.49 6.87 19.85
C SER A 174 21.15 6.95 20.57
N GLN A 175 21.02 7.80 21.59
CA GLN A 175 19.75 8.05 22.28
C GLN A 175 18.71 8.65 21.33
N CYS A 176 19.09 9.61 20.48
CA CYS A 176 18.18 10.18 19.48
C CYS A 176 17.62 9.11 18.52
N VAL A 177 18.45 8.15 18.14
CA VAL A 177 18.05 7.03 17.27
C VAL A 177 17.17 6.03 18.01
N GLN A 178 17.55 5.64 19.22
CA GLN A 178 16.89 4.60 19.99
C GLN A 178 15.56 5.07 20.59
N ASP A 179 15.54 6.22 21.25
CA ASP A 179 14.38 6.72 21.99
C ASP A 179 13.33 7.31 21.05
N PHE A 180 13.78 7.99 19.97
CA PHE A 180 12.92 8.77 19.08
C PHE A 180 12.82 8.23 17.65
N GLY A 181 13.56 7.18 17.28
CA GLY A 181 13.53 6.62 15.93
C GLY A 181 14.01 7.59 14.84
N LEU A 182 14.85 8.56 15.20
CA LEU A 182 15.49 9.47 14.25
C LEU A 182 16.62 8.76 13.51
N LYS A 183 16.84 9.11 12.24
CA LYS A 183 18.03 8.67 11.51
C LYS A 183 19.20 9.57 11.86
N ARG A 184 20.43 9.02 11.86
CA ARG A 184 21.65 9.81 12.11
C ARG A 184 21.74 11.05 11.22
N SER A 185 21.37 10.94 9.95
CA SER A 185 21.36 12.07 8.99
C SER A 185 20.35 13.16 9.34
N GLU A 186 19.22 12.82 9.95
CA GLU A 186 18.18 13.77 10.36
C GLU A 186 18.64 14.59 11.56
N VAL A 187 19.34 13.95 12.51
CA VAL A 187 19.85 14.61 13.73
C VAL A 187 20.93 15.64 13.41
N LEU A 188 21.63 15.54 12.27
CA LEU A 188 22.63 16.51 11.84
C LEU A 188 22.06 17.89 11.46
N CYS A 189 20.73 18.02 11.40
CA CYS A 189 20.07 19.32 11.22
C CYS A 189 20.07 20.17 12.50
N LEU A 190 20.34 19.54 13.65
CA LEU A 190 20.34 20.18 14.95
C LEU A 190 21.73 20.73 15.31
N GLU A 191 21.73 21.80 16.08
CA GLU A 191 22.94 22.30 16.72
C GLU A 191 23.45 21.28 17.74
N HIS A 192 24.76 21.13 17.84
CA HIS A 192 25.37 20.11 18.69
C HIS A 192 26.59 20.60 19.43
N CYS A 193 26.88 20.03 20.60
CA CYS A 193 28.17 20.19 21.25
C CYS A 193 28.98 18.90 21.09
N SER A 194 30.23 19.02 20.65
CA SER A 194 31.17 17.90 20.63
C SER A 194 31.95 17.82 21.92
N ILE A 195 32.00 16.64 22.53
CA ILE A 195 32.77 16.35 23.75
C ILE A 195 33.70 15.16 23.50
N PRO A 196 34.92 15.14 24.05
CA PRO A 196 35.81 14.00 23.95
C PRO A 196 35.13 12.70 24.40
N ASN A 197 35.44 11.60 23.72
CA ASN A 197 34.88 10.31 24.10
C ASN A 197 35.62 9.76 25.33
N TYR A 198 34.92 9.70 26.47
CA TYR A 198 35.49 9.25 27.74
C TYR A 198 35.98 7.79 27.75
N HIS A 199 35.51 6.97 26.81
CA HIS A 199 35.91 5.56 26.73
C HIS A 199 37.18 5.35 25.89
N ASN A 200 37.45 6.22 24.92
CA ASN A 200 38.57 6.11 24.01
C ASN A 200 38.89 7.49 23.42
N GLU A 201 40.03 8.06 23.77
CA GLU A 201 40.45 9.40 23.32
C GLU A 201 40.65 9.47 21.80
N ASP A 202 41.02 8.36 21.16
CA ASP A 202 41.20 8.27 19.70
C ASP A 202 39.87 8.08 18.95
N ALA A 203 38.78 7.78 19.67
CA ALA A 203 37.47 7.60 19.06
C ALA A 203 36.82 8.95 18.70
N PRO A 204 35.91 8.99 17.71
CA PRO A 204 35.19 10.21 17.35
C PRO A 204 34.48 10.84 18.56
N ALA A 205 34.57 12.17 18.66
CA ALA A 205 33.91 12.94 19.70
C ALA A 205 32.41 12.67 19.76
N ILE A 206 31.87 12.60 20.97
CA ILE A 206 30.44 12.42 21.23
C ILE A 206 29.73 13.73 20.92
N ARG A 207 28.71 13.68 20.07
CA ARG A 207 27.83 14.82 19.79
C ARG A 207 26.62 14.78 20.70
N LEU A 208 26.40 15.88 21.43
CA LEU A 208 25.25 16.11 22.28
C LEU A 208 24.30 17.12 21.63
N TYR A 209 23.02 16.81 21.68
CA TYR A 209 21.91 17.60 21.14
C TYR A 209 20.99 18.01 22.29
N ARG A 210 20.37 19.20 22.21
CA ARG A 210 19.38 19.62 23.22
C ARG A 210 18.12 18.79 23.10
N SER A 211 17.60 18.27 24.22
CA SER A 211 16.38 17.46 24.23
C SER A 211 15.19 18.19 23.61
N ASP A 212 15.00 19.48 23.93
CA ASP A 212 13.89 20.28 23.41
C ASP A 212 13.91 20.38 21.88
N ASP A 213 15.10 20.53 21.28
CA ASP A 213 15.26 20.63 19.84
C ASP A 213 15.08 19.27 19.14
N VAL A 214 15.49 18.19 19.81
CA VAL A 214 15.21 16.82 19.35
C VAL A 214 13.69 16.57 19.34
N GLU A 215 12.97 16.95 20.39
CA GLU A 215 11.51 16.80 20.45
C GLU A 215 10.77 17.65 19.41
N LYS A 216 11.23 18.87 19.14
CA LYS A 216 10.71 19.71 18.06
C LYS A 216 10.93 19.04 16.69
N LEU A 217 12.13 18.50 16.46
CA LEU A 217 12.46 17.79 15.22
C LEU A 217 11.58 16.56 15.01
N VAL A 218 11.32 15.79 16.08
CA VAL A 218 10.45 14.62 16.06
C VAL A 218 9.02 15.00 15.72
N GLY A 219 8.48 16.05 16.37
CA GLY A 219 7.16 16.57 16.03
C GLY A 219 7.07 16.94 14.56
N ARG A 220 8.01 17.76 14.08
CA ARG A 220 8.05 18.16 12.65
C ARG A 220 8.10 16.96 11.71
N LYS A 221 8.92 15.95 12.03
CA LYS A 221 9.05 14.73 11.24
C LYS A 221 7.72 14.00 11.11
N GLU A 222 7.06 13.72 12.23
CA GLU A 222 5.80 12.96 12.22
C GLU A 222 4.69 13.73 11.50
N ALA A 223 4.59 15.05 11.70
CA ALA A 223 3.62 15.88 10.97
C ALA A 223 3.88 15.89 9.45
N THR A 224 5.14 16.05 9.05
CA THR A 224 5.53 16.02 7.62
C THR A 224 5.22 14.65 7.01
N LEU A 225 5.51 13.55 7.72
CA LEU A 225 5.25 12.20 7.25
C LEU A 225 3.74 11.85 7.22
N ALA A 226 2.94 12.52 8.05
CA ALA A 226 1.48 12.45 8.01
C ALA A 226 0.86 13.27 6.87
N GLY A 227 1.65 14.10 6.18
CA GLY A 227 1.18 14.95 5.08
C GLY A 227 0.46 16.22 5.54
N ILE A 228 0.75 16.67 6.76
CA ILE A 228 0.23 17.94 7.30
C ILE A 228 1.05 19.07 6.69
N GLU A 229 0.42 19.84 5.79
CA GLU A 229 1.04 20.95 5.06
C GLU A 229 0.23 22.24 5.27
N GLY A 230 0.90 23.39 5.26
CA GLY A 230 0.24 24.71 5.21
C GLY A 230 -0.19 25.30 6.56
N ILE A 231 0.25 24.73 7.67
CA ILE A 231 0.06 25.28 9.03
C ILE A 231 1.34 25.99 9.46
N ASP A 232 1.22 26.94 10.39
CA ASP A 232 2.35 27.56 11.07
C ASP A 232 3.26 26.50 11.72
N GLU A 233 4.55 26.83 11.83
CA GLU A 233 5.57 25.87 12.27
C GLU A 233 5.31 25.33 13.68
N GLU A 234 4.80 26.16 14.59
CA GLU A 234 4.52 25.76 15.97
C GLU A 234 3.37 24.76 16.05
N ASP A 235 2.28 25.01 15.31
CA ASP A 235 1.13 24.11 15.24
C ASP A 235 1.51 22.79 14.57
N LEU A 236 2.30 22.84 13.50
CA LEU A 236 2.81 21.66 12.82
C LEU A 236 3.64 20.79 13.78
N ILE A 237 4.47 21.40 14.62
CA ILE A 237 5.23 20.68 15.66
C ILE A 237 4.28 20.11 16.72
N ALA A 238 3.27 20.85 17.15
CA ALA A 238 2.31 20.40 18.17
C ALA A 238 1.49 19.18 17.70
N GLU A 239 0.93 19.23 16.49
CA GLU A 239 0.20 18.10 15.90
C GLU A 239 1.11 16.88 15.72
N GLY A 240 2.33 17.10 15.23
CA GLY A 240 3.30 16.03 15.09
C GLY A 240 3.73 15.39 16.41
N ARG A 241 3.81 16.17 17.49
CA ARG A 241 4.06 15.63 18.85
C ARG A 241 2.92 14.74 19.31
N ALA A 242 1.66 15.11 19.05
CA ALA A 242 0.51 14.28 19.38
C ALA A 242 0.58 12.92 18.65
N LEU A 243 0.87 12.94 17.35
CA LEU A 243 1.05 11.73 16.54
C LEU A 243 2.21 10.84 17.04
N PHE A 244 3.31 11.46 17.46
CA PHE A 244 4.44 10.71 18.03
C PHE A 244 4.06 10.00 19.33
N ILE A 245 3.38 10.69 20.25
CA ILE A 245 2.93 10.11 21.52
C ILE A 245 1.97 8.94 21.27
N GLU A 246 1.00 9.12 20.38
CA GLU A 246 0.06 8.06 20.00
C GLU A 246 0.79 6.82 19.47
N LYS A 247 1.78 7.02 18.60
CA LYS A 247 2.61 5.94 18.06
C LYS A 247 3.43 5.21 19.12
N GLN A 248 3.99 5.93 20.10
CA GLN A 248 4.73 5.33 21.20
C GLN A 248 3.82 4.55 22.15
N LEU A 249 2.62 5.07 22.44
CA LEU A 249 1.59 4.36 23.20
C LEU A 249 1.18 3.06 22.49
N ALA A 250 0.90 3.13 21.19
CA ALA A 250 0.56 1.97 20.37
C ALA A 250 1.70 0.92 20.36
N ARG A 251 2.95 1.36 20.24
CA ARG A 251 4.12 0.47 20.31
C ARG A 251 4.23 -0.23 21.67
N SER A 252 4.14 0.53 22.76
CA SER A 252 4.22 -0.03 24.11
C SER A 252 3.08 -1.01 24.42
N ALA A 253 1.88 -0.75 23.89
CA ALA A 253 0.74 -1.66 24.00
C ALA A 253 0.99 -2.97 23.25
N ASN A 254 1.57 -2.89 22.05
CA ASN A 254 1.91 -4.07 21.26
C ASN A 254 3.03 -4.91 21.92
N GLU A 255 4.06 -4.26 22.48
CA GLU A 255 5.13 -4.93 23.23
C GLU A 255 4.56 -5.68 24.44
N LYS A 256 3.65 -5.06 25.21
CA LYS A 256 2.95 -5.72 26.33
C LYS A 256 2.09 -6.91 25.87
N ALA A 257 1.35 -6.76 24.77
CA ALA A 257 0.54 -7.83 24.21
C ALA A 257 1.39 -9.03 23.77
N SER A 258 2.56 -8.78 23.17
CA SER A 258 3.50 -9.82 22.78
C SER A 258 4.14 -10.55 23.97
N ALA A 259 4.37 -9.84 25.09
CA ALA A 259 4.96 -10.42 26.29
C ALA A 259 3.99 -11.33 27.07
N THR A 260 2.67 -11.18 26.90
CA THR A 260 1.65 -11.99 27.61
C THR A 260 1.38 -13.33 26.92
N GLN A 261 1.88 -13.54 25.70
CA GLN A 261 1.70 -14.79 24.95
C GLN A 261 2.82 -15.82 25.18
N LEU A 262 3.76 -15.54 26.08
CA LEU A 262 4.86 -16.43 26.50
C LEU A 262 4.57 -17.02 27.88
#